data_AF-Q21JQ4-F1
#
_entry.id   AF-Q21JQ4-F1
#
_cell.length_a   1.000
_cell.length_b   1.000
_cell.length_c   1.000
_cell.angle_alpha   90.00
_cell.angle_beta   90.00
_cell.angle_gamma   90.00
#
_symmetry.space_group_name_H-M   'P 1'
#
loop_
_entity.id
_entity.type
_entity.pdbx_description
1 polymer ?
#
loop_
_entity_poly.entity_id
_entity_poly.type
_entity_poly.pdbx_seq_one_letter_code
_entity_poly.pdbx_strand_id
1 'polypeptide(L)'
;MSLRIIVLALLGLFIGGCVTGNTRSNISEKGVGEVFVAPEVNAAVEVVIASDGIVSVSQASTGENGIEFSLSKMGSGGMMLSAQSSLDVVIKYDIEMIDNNGKRYYTSSCPLMPKAGAFESWGHNIPKLRISNFRILKESEALVCQ
;
A
#
# COMPACT_ATOMS: atom_id res chain seq x y z
N MET A 1 -36.29 -30.17 -70.23
CA MET A 1 -35.06 -30.96 -69.97
C MET A 1 -34.29 -30.28 -68.85
N SER A 2 -33.95 -31.06 -67.83
CA SER A 2 -33.08 -30.72 -66.70
C SER A 2 -31.77 -30.06 -67.13
N LEU A 3 -31.26 -29.12 -66.33
CA LEU A 3 -30.05 -29.37 -65.53
C LEU A 3 -29.84 -28.26 -64.49
N ARG A 4 -29.57 -28.68 -63.25
CA ARG A 4 -29.12 -27.88 -62.10
C ARG A 4 -27.61 -27.67 -62.17
N ILE A 5 -27.09 -26.58 -61.59
CA ILE A 5 -25.77 -26.39 -60.91
C ILE A 5 -25.78 -24.90 -60.43
N ILE A 6 -26.10 -24.59 -59.16
CA ILE A 6 -25.22 -24.39 -57.99
C ILE A 6 -24.00 -23.51 -58.29
N VAL A 7 -23.86 -22.34 -57.64
CA VAL A 7 -22.62 -21.89 -56.99
C VAL A 7 -22.88 -20.66 -56.08
N LEU A 8 -22.64 -20.94 -54.79
CA LEU A 8 -22.13 -20.16 -53.66
C LEU A 8 -22.52 -18.68 -53.40
N ALA A 9 -23.17 -18.54 -52.24
CA ALA A 9 -23.15 -17.38 -51.37
C ALA A 9 -21.74 -17.13 -50.77
N LEU A 10 -21.39 -15.86 -50.57
CA LEU A 10 -20.39 -15.42 -49.61
C LEU A 10 -20.86 -14.09 -48.99
N LEU A 11 -21.66 -14.23 -47.95
CA LEU A 11 -22.07 -13.18 -47.03
C LEU A 11 -20.98 -13.08 -45.96
N GLY A 12 -20.04 -12.14 -46.11
CA GLY A 12 -19.01 -11.86 -45.12
C GLY A 12 -19.42 -10.71 -44.21
N LEU A 13 -20.29 -10.97 -43.23
CA LEU A 13 -20.48 -10.06 -42.10
C LEU A 13 -19.24 -10.14 -41.20
N PHE A 14 -18.41 -9.10 -41.23
CA PHE A 14 -17.41 -8.87 -40.18
C PHE A 14 -18.13 -8.35 -38.94
N ILE A 15 -18.59 -9.29 -38.10
CA ILE A 15 -18.96 -9.01 -36.72
C ILE A 15 -17.65 -8.89 -35.95
N GLY A 16 -17.10 -7.68 -35.90
CA GLY A 16 -16.00 -7.34 -34.99
C GLY A 16 -16.52 -7.40 -33.55
N GLY A 17 -16.51 -8.60 -32.97
CA GLY A 17 -16.70 -8.78 -31.54
C GLY A 17 -15.51 -8.17 -30.80
N CYS A 18 -15.73 -7.04 -30.13
CA CYS A 18 -14.84 -6.63 -29.05
C CYS A 18 -14.98 -7.66 -27.93
N VAL A 19 -14.05 -8.62 -27.90
CA VAL A 19 -13.80 -9.42 -26.71
C VAL A 19 -13.32 -8.43 -25.65
N THR A 20 -14.19 -8.13 -24.69
CA THR A 20 -13.80 -7.47 -23.44
C THR A 20 -12.86 -8.43 -22.72
N GLY A 21 -11.57 -8.32 -23.03
CA GLY A 21 -10.52 -8.97 -22.29
C GLY A 21 -10.63 -8.50 -20.85
N ASN A 22 -11.15 -9.37 -19.98
CA ASN A 22 -11.02 -9.24 -18.55
C ASN A 22 -9.53 -9.44 -18.21
N THR A 23 -8.73 -8.41 -18.45
CA THR A 23 -7.41 -8.30 -17.83
C THR A 23 -7.65 -8.15 -16.34
N ARG A 24 -7.66 -9.28 -15.63
CA ARG A 24 -7.20 -9.31 -14.25
C ARG A 24 -5.76 -8.79 -14.27
N SER A 25 -5.61 -7.48 -14.12
CA SER A 25 -4.34 -6.91 -13.68
C SER A 25 -4.14 -7.43 -12.26
N ASN A 26 -3.48 -8.59 -12.14
CA ASN A 26 -2.71 -8.90 -10.94
C ASN A 26 -1.55 -7.90 -10.90
N ILE A 27 -1.82 -6.67 -10.49
CA ILE A 27 -0.80 -5.70 -10.13
C ILE A 27 -1.05 -5.36 -8.66
N SER A 28 -0.42 -6.14 -7.79
CA SER A 28 -0.06 -5.66 -6.45
C SER A 28 1.32 -6.22 -6.12
N GLU A 29 2.31 -5.74 -6.87
CA GLU A 29 3.74 -5.94 -6.54
C GLU A 29 4.32 -4.72 -5.78
N LYS A 30 3.59 -3.60 -5.73
CA LYS A 30 3.86 -2.47 -4.84
C LYS A 30 2.59 -2.14 -4.07
N GLY A 31 2.71 -2.06 -2.75
CA GLY A 31 1.68 -1.68 -1.81
C GLY A 31 1.12 -0.28 -2.07
N VAL A 32 0.05 0.04 -1.34
CA VAL A 32 -0.87 1.13 -1.71
C VAL A 32 -0.72 2.33 -0.78
N GLY A 33 -0.74 3.53 -1.38
CA GLY A 33 -0.79 4.79 -0.66
C GLY A 33 0.52 5.21 0.02
N GLU A 34 0.51 6.45 0.50
CA GLU A 34 1.59 7.03 1.28
C GLU A 34 1.04 8.03 2.30
N VAL A 35 1.73 8.17 3.42
CA VAL A 35 1.46 9.18 4.43
C VAL A 35 2.77 9.84 4.87
N PHE A 36 2.68 11.12 5.22
CA PHE A 36 3.81 11.87 5.74
C PHE A 36 3.60 12.13 7.22
N VAL A 37 4.63 11.87 8.02
CA VAL A 37 4.59 12.06 9.47
C VAL A 37 5.67 13.07 9.85
N ALA A 38 5.26 14.16 10.49
CA ALA A 38 6.14 15.20 10.99
C ALA A 38 6.27 15.10 12.52
N PRO A 39 7.36 15.62 13.12
CA PRO A 39 7.53 15.66 14.55
C PRO A 39 6.35 16.30 15.28
N GLU A 40 5.96 15.70 16.41
CA GLU A 40 4.89 16.16 17.30
C GLU A 40 3.50 16.25 16.63
N VAL A 41 3.32 15.55 15.51
CA VAL A 41 2.04 15.40 14.81
C VAL A 41 1.65 13.93 14.77
N ASN A 42 0.44 13.62 15.23
CA ASN A 42 -0.16 12.31 15.02
C ASN A 42 -0.78 12.27 13.62
N ALA A 43 -0.37 11.28 12.83
CA ALA A 43 -0.92 11.00 11.51
C ALA A 43 -1.75 9.72 11.58
N ALA A 44 -3.07 9.86 11.56
CA ALA A 44 -3.96 8.72 11.39
C ALA A 44 -4.19 8.44 9.90
N VAL A 45 -4.23 7.16 9.55
CA VAL A 45 -4.62 6.70 8.22
C VAL A 45 -5.75 5.69 8.33
N GLU A 46 -6.70 5.78 7.40
CA GLU A 46 -7.68 4.74 7.13
C GLU A 46 -7.11 3.77 6.10
N VAL A 47 -7.29 2.47 6.34
CA VAL A 47 -6.83 1.41 5.45
C VAL A 47 -8.04 0.61 5.00
N VAL A 48 -8.35 0.67 3.70
CA VAL A 48 -9.45 -0.10 3.12
C VAL A 48 -8.89 -1.40 2.57
N ILE A 49 -9.44 -2.51 3.05
CA ILE A 49 -9.02 -3.88 2.69
C ILE A 49 -10.18 -4.56 1.96
N ALA A 50 -9.86 -5.14 0.80
CA ALA A 50 -10.75 -6.02 0.04
C ALA A 50 -10.24 -7.46 0.08
N SER A 51 -10.92 -8.38 -0.62
CA SER A 51 -10.59 -9.81 -0.60
C SER A 51 -9.19 -10.14 -1.15
N ASP A 52 -8.59 -9.26 -1.93
CA ASP A 52 -7.29 -9.43 -2.59
C ASP A 52 -6.17 -8.56 -1.99
N GLY A 53 -6.44 -7.73 -0.98
CA GLY A 53 -5.44 -6.93 -0.30
C GLY A 53 -5.90 -5.53 0.11
N ILE A 54 -4.94 -4.67 0.39
CA ILE A 54 -5.20 -3.25 0.65
C ILE A 54 -5.53 -2.57 -0.68
N VAL A 55 -6.67 -1.89 -0.76
CA VAL A 55 -7.11 -1.17 -1.97
C VAL A 55 -6.93 0.33 -1.86
N SER A 56 -6.88 0.89 -0.64
CA SER A 56 -6.52 2.29 -0.41
C SER A 56 -5.95 2.52 0.97
N VAL A 57 -5.07 3.52 1.06
CA VAL A 57 -4.62 4.13 2.31
C VAL A 57 -4.75 5.64 2.15
N SER A 58 -5.45 6.28 3.07
CA SER A 58 -5.72 7.71 3.03
C SER A 58 -5.63 8.32 4.42
N GLN A 59 -5.29 9.60 4.49
CA GLN A 59 -5.27 10.32 5.76
C GLN A 59 -6.67 10.39 6.37
N ALA A 60 -6.75 10.16 7.68
CA ALA A 60 -7.98 10.14 8.45
C ALA A 60 -7.87 11.07 9.66
N SER A 61 -9.01 11.38 10.29
CA SER A 61 -9.06 12.11 11.56
C SER A 61 -8.80 11.20 12.76
N THR A 62 -9.02 9.89 12.63
CA THR A 62 -8.82 8.89 13.69
C THR A 62 -8.24 7.59 13.11
N GLY A 63 -7.59 6.80 13.96
CA GLY A 63 -7.04 5.48 13.59
C GLY A 63 -8.00 4.31 13.79
N GLU A 64 -9.32 4.53 13.89
CA GLU A 64 -10.29 3.49 14.26
C GLU A 64 -10.34 2.31 13.27
N ASN A 65 -10.14 2.59 11.97
CA ASN A 65 -10.06 1.58 10.90
C ASN A 65 -8.74 1.68 10.13
N GLY A 66 -7.62 1.71 10.85
CA GLY A 66 -6.32 1.79 10.20
C GLY A 66 -5.17 1.88 11.17
N ILE A 67 -4.29 2.85 10.95
CA ILE A 67 -3.02 2.96 11.66
C ILE A 67 -2.82 4.40 12.12
N GLU A 68 -2.44 4.58 13.38
CA GLU A 68 -1.98 5.87 13.89
C GLU A 68 -0.45 5.86 13.99
N PHE A 69 0.17 6.89 13.43
CA PHE A 69 1.61 7.11 13.51
C PHE A 69 1.89 8.37 14.34
N SER A 70 2.92 8.33 15.17
CA SER A 70 3.39 9.48 15.93
C SER A 70 4.91 9.52 15.91
N LEU A 71 5.47 10.65 15.49
CA LEU A 71 6.91 10.89 15.51
C LEU A 71 7.22 11.90 16.60
N SER A 72 7.90 11.49 17.66
CA SER A 72 8.17 12.36 18.82
C SER A 72 9.64 12.43 19.15
N LYS A 73 10.05 13.53 19.78
CA LYS A 73 11.42 13.71 20.27
C LYS A 73 11.64 12.92 21.56
N MET A 74 12.71 12.15 21.61
CA MET A 74 13.16 11.47 22.82
C MET A 74 13.95 12.44 23.71
N GLY A 75 13.84 12.29 25.04
CA GLY A 75 14.56 13.15 26.00
C GLY A 75 16.09 13.14 25.84
N SER A 76 16.65 12.09 25.25
CA SER A 76 18.09 11.94 24.95
C SER A 76 18.57 12.64 23.67
N GLY A 77 17.69 13.29 22.91
CA GLY A 77 18.05 14.00 21.67
C GLY A 77 17.86 13.22 20.37
N GLY A 78 17.23 12.04 20.42
CA GLY A 78 16.81 11.26 19.25
C GLY A 78 15.33 11.44 18.90
N MET A 79 14.86 10.64 17.95
CA MET A 79 13.46 10.55 17.55
C MET A 79 12.91 9.14 17.71
N MET A 80 11.63 9.03 18.03
CA MET A 80 10.91 7.77 18.11
C MET A 80 9.65 7.86 17.24
N LEU A 81 9.51 6.93 16.31
CA LEU A 81 8.24 6.64 15.64
C LEU A 81 7.50 5.59 16.47
N SER A 82 6.23 5.85 16.75
CA SER A 82 5.27 4.88 17.23
C SER A 82 4.22 4.65 16.15
N ALA A 83 3.88 3.39 15.89
CA ALA A 83 2.77 3.01 15.01
C ALA A 83 1.81 2.13 15.80
N GLN A 84 0.50 2.41 15.74
CA GLN A 84 -0.53 1.63 16.42
C GLN A 84 -1.58 1.20 15.40
N SER A 85 -1.81 -0.11 15.28
CA SER A 85 -2.82 -0.67 14.37
C SER A 85 -4.13 -0.90 15.11
N SER A 86 -5.25 -0.58 14.46
CA SER A 86 -6.57 -1.08 14.81
C SER A 86 -7.05 -2.18 13.87
N LEU A 87 -6.21 -2.65 12.94
CA LEU A 87 -6.57 -3.66 11.95
C LEU A 87 -6.48 -5.08 12.52
N ASP A 88 -7.20 -6.01 11.87
CA ASP A 88 -7.21 -7.44 12.20
C ASP A 88 -6.21 -8.27 11.38
N VAL A 89 -5.34 -7.61 10.61
CA VAL A 89 -4.34 -8.24 9.74
C VAL A 89 -2.95 -7.68 10.00
N VAL A 90 -1.92 -8.45 9.64
CA VAL A 90 -0.53 -7.99 9.68
C VAL A 90 -0.28 -7.11 8.45
N ILE A 91 0.07 -5.85 8.67
CA ILE A 91 0.45 -4.92 7.61
C ILE A 91 1.96 -4.74 7.61
N LYS A 92 2.59 -4.73 6.44
CA LYS A 92 3.96 -4.29 6.26
C LYS A 92 3.98 -2.98 5.48
N TYR A 93 4.85 -2.07 5.87
CA TYR A 93 5.05 -0.78 5.22
C TYR A 93 6.54 -0.45 5.20
N ASP A 94 6.89 0.47 4.32
CA ASP A 94 8.25 0.97 4.19
C ASP A 94 8.32 2.39 4.72
N ILE A 95 9.44 2.73 5.36
CA ILE A 95 9.74 4.05 5.89
C ILE A 95 10.93 4.65 5.12
N GLU A 96 10.75 5.90 4.71
CA GLU A 96 11.83 6.75 4.23
C GLU A 96 11.89 8.02 5.08
N MET A 97 13.10 8.43 5.47
CA MET A 97 13.36 9.76 6.00
C MET A 97 13.44 10.78 4.88
N ILE A 98 12.88 11.97 5.14
CA ILE A 98 13.02 13.14 4.28
C ILE A 98 13.81 14.19 5.04
N ASP A 99 14.99 14.53 4.54
CA ASP A 99 15.82 15.58 5.14
C ASP A 99 15.28 16.99 4.86
N ASN A 100 15.93 18.01 5.44
CA ASN A 100 15.53 19.41 5.27
C ASN A 100 15.65 19.91 3.81
N ASN A 101 16.39 19.20 2.94
CA ASN A 101 16.52 19.50 1.52
C ASN A 101 15.49 18.73 0.67
N GLY A 102 14.62 17.94 1.30
CA GLY A 102 13.64 17.10 0.63
C GLY A 102 14.21 15.79 0.07
N LYS A 103 15.48 15.47 0.34
CA LYS A 103 16.09 14.22 -0.13
C LYS A 103 15.61 13.05 0.72
N ARG A 104 15.31 11.94 0.04
CA ARG A 104 14.78 10.72 0.65
C ARG A 104 15.90 9.72 0.98
N TYR A 105 15.78 9.07 2.11
CA TYR A 105 16.66 8.00 2.56
C TYR A 105 15.79 6.85 3.08
N TYR A 106 15.86 5.70 2.43
CA TYR A 106 15.21 4.50 2.95
C TYR A 106 15.78 4.13 4.32
N THR A 107 14.91 3.77 5.27
CA THR A 107 15.33 3.38 6.61
C THR A 107 15.00 1.94 6.93
N SER A 108 13.75 1.53 6.70
CA SER A 108 13.22 0.30 7.25
C SER A 108 11.95 -0.15 6.53
N SER A 109 11.67 -1.45 6.60
CA SER A 109 10.39 -2.07 6.24
C SER A 109 9.93 -2.99 7.37
N CYS A 110 8.92 -2.57 8.12
CA CYS A 110 8.51 -3.21 9.37
C CYS A 110 7.10 -3.80 9.31
N PRO A 111 6.89 -5.02 9.84
CA PRO A 111 5.55 -5.53 10.06
C PRO A 111 4.92 -4.85 11.28
N LEU A 112 3.62 -4.58 11.17
CA LEU A 112 2.77 -4.09 12.24
C LEU A 112 1.68 -5.13 12.49
N MET A 113 1.68 -5.66 13.71
CA MET A 113 0.80 -6.77 14.09
C MET A 113 -0.65 -6.28 14.30
N PRO A 114 -1.66 -7.17 14.11
CA PRO A 114 -3.04 -6.85 14.38
C PRO A 114 -3.25 -6.30 15.79
N LYS A 115 -4.02 -5.21 15.91
CA LYS A 115 -4.38 -4.56 17.19
C LYS A 115 -3.18 -4.24 18.10
N ALA A 116 -1.97 -4.14 17.56
CA ALA A 116 -0.75 -3.94 18.32
C ALA A 116 0.02 -2.70 17.85
N GLY A 117 1.01 -2.33 18.65
CA GLY A 117 1.93 -1.24 18.35
C GLY A 117 3.32 -1.73 17.96
N ALA A 118 4.04 -0.88 17.22
CA ALA A 118 5.46 -1.01 16.95
C ALA A 118 6.16 0.33 17.20
N PHE A 119 7.46 0.28 17.49
CA PHE A 119 8.28 1.48 17.66
C PHE A 119 9.60 1.34 16.94
N GLU A 120 10.08 2.46 16.40
CA GLU A 120 11.40 2.60 15.81
C GLU A 120 12.04 3.86 16.36
N SER A 121 13.37 3.83 16.56
CA SER A 121 14.08 4.95 17.14
C SER A 121 15.37 5.24 16.37
N TRP A 122 15.72 6.52 16.34
CA TRP A 122 16.92 7.02 15.69
C TRP A 122 17.66 7.99 16.60
N GLY A 123 18.98 7.86 16.67
CA GLY A 123 19.84 8.70 17.51
C GLY A 123 20.04 10.13 17.01
N HIS A 124 19.22 10.60 16.06
CA HIS A 124 19.32 11.92 15.46
C HIS A 124 17.93 12.47 15.13
N ASN A 125 17.85 13.79 14.88
CA ASN A 125 16.61 14.46 14.55
C ASN A 125 16.11 14.08 13.13
N ILE A 126 14.82 13.84 12.99
CA ILE A 126 14.16 13.48 11.73
C ILE A 126 13.15 14.57 11.39
N PRO A 127 13.35 15.33 10.30
CA PRO A 127 12.42 16.40 9.93
C PRO A 127 11.04 15.88 9.52
N LYS A 128 10.99 14.76 8.79
CA LYS A 128 9.77 14.17 8.27
C LYS A 128 10.02 12.73 7.83
N LEU A 129 9.02 11.87 8.02
CA LEU A 129 8.98 10.52 7.47
C LEU A 129 7.96 10.45 6.34
N ARG A 130 8.24 9.58 5.36
CA ARG A 130 7.27 9.08 4.39
C ARG A 130 7.08 7.60 4.68
N ILE A 131 5.84 7.21 4.95
CA ILE A 131 5.45 5.82 5.16
C ILE A 131 4.65 5.40 3.93
N SER A 132 5.01 4.28 3.33
CA SER A 132 4.45 3.88 2.03
C SER A 132 4.47 2.36 1.84
N ASN A 133 4.04 1.90 0.66
CA ASN A 133 4.11 0.49 0.29
C ASN A 133 3.35 -0.41 1.28
N PHE A 134 2.19 0.08 1.75
CA PHE A 134 1.33 -0.67 2.66
C PHE A 134 0.81 -1.92 1.97
N ARG A 135 1.01 -3.07 2.61
CA ARG A 135 0.62 -4.38 2.08
C ARG A 135 0.29 -5.34 3.21
N ILE A 136 -0.61 -6.29 2.95
CA ILE A 136 -0.81 -7.42 3.86
C ILE A 136 0.42 -8.32 3.75
N LEU A 137 1.01 -8.66 4.91
CA LEU A 137 2.14 -9.57 4.94
C LEU A 137 1.68 -10.98 4.61
N LYS A 138 2.30 -11.62 3.61
CA LYS A 138 2.01 -13.02 3.27
C LYS A 138 2.65 -13.95 4.29
N GLU A 139 2.08 -15.14 4.49
CA GLU A 139 2.61 -16.15 5.43
C GLU A 139 4.08 -16.54 5.15
N SER A 140 4.53 -16.44 3.89
CA SER A 140 5.90 -16.73 3.48
C SER A 140 6.91 -15.61 3.75
N GLU A 141 6.45 -14.41 4.12
CA GLU A 141 7.31 -13.24 4.32
C GLU A 141 7.79 -13.11 5.76
N ALA A 142 8.99 -12.53 5.95
CA ALA A 142 9.60 -12.43 7.26
C ALA A 142 8.91 -11.37 8.15
N LEU A 143 8.61 -11.76 9.39
CA LEU A 143 8.09 -10.92 10.48
C LEU A 143 9.19 -10.10 11.18
N VAL A 144 10.12 -9.56 10.39
CA VAL A 144 11.21 -8.73 10.91
C VAL A 144 11.29 -7.42 10.14
N CYS A 145 11.69 -6.37 10.85
CA CYS A 145 12.13 -5.13 10.26
C CYS A 145 13.41 -5.37 9.43
N GLN A 146 13.49 -4.72 8.27
CA GLN A 146 14.65 -4.76 7.37
C GLN A 146 15.07 -3.37 6.93
#